data_AF-A0A5D8Q8H4-F1
#
_entry.id   AF-A0A5D8Q8H4-F1
#
_cell.length_a   1.000
_cell.length_b   1.000
_cell.length_c   1.000
_cell.angle_alpha   90.00
_cell.angle_beta   90.00
_cell.angle_gamma   90.00
#
_symmetry.space_group_name_H-M   'P 1'
#
loop_
_entity.id
_entity.type
_entity.pdbx_description
1 polymer ?
#
loop_
_entity_poly.entity_id
_entity_poly.type
_entity_poly.pdbx_seq_one_letter_code
_entity_poly.pdbx_strand_id
1 'polypeptide(L)'
;MKRLKKSGIMLVIILVLSSVCIIISMSKFNTPNFIKSGMGIAKIMLTDAEIVQIQQYPQVYLAKPDNAQQTLINFMEQRGYKYLEDERMASTLVFGNETSKNYIEFSVNGYYSKWVFRE
;
A
#
# COMPACT_ATOMS: atom_id res chain seq x y z
N MET A 1 -17.26 -35.59 -20.44
CA MET A 1 -17.66 -35.44 -19.01
C MET A 1 -16.50 -35.37 -18.01
N LYS A 2 -15.56 -36.33 -17.91
CA LYS A 2 -14.48 -36.30 -16.90
C LYS A 2 -13.57 -35.06 -16.98
N ARG A 3 -13.20 -34.62 -18.20
CA ARG A 3 -12.40 -33.39 -18.42
C ARG A 3 -13.13 -32.12 -17.97
N LEU A 4 -14.42 -31.98 -18.31
CA LEU A 4 -15.26 -30.86 -17.88
C LEU A 4 -15.40 -30.79 -16.34
N LYS A 5 -15.54 -31.95 -15.67
CA LYS A 5 -15.55 -32.02 -14.20
C LYS A 5 -14.21 -31.58 -13.58
N LYS A 6 -13.07 -31.97 -14.17
CA LYS A 6 -11.73 -31.52 -13.73
C LYS A 6 -11.52 -30.01 -13.94
N SER A 7 -11.94 -29.48 -15.09
CA SER A 7 -11.89 -28.04 -15.37
C SER A 7 -12.77 -27.23 -14.43
N GLY A 8 -13.96 -27.73 -14.08
CA GLY A 8 -14.83 -27.11 -13.08
C GLY A 8 -14.17 -27.05 -11.70
N ILE A 9 -13.57 -28.14 -11.23
CA ILE A 9 -12.84 -28.17 -9.96
C ILE A 9 -11.66 -27.19 -9.98
N MET A 10 -10.89 -27.16 -11.07
CA MET A 10 -9.76 -26.23 -11.22
C MET A 10 -10.22 -24.77 -11.14
N LEU A 11 -11.33 -24.43 -11.81
CA LEU A 11 -11.90 -23.08 -11.79
C LEU A 11 -12.36 -22.68 -10.39
N VAL A 12 -13.01 -23.59 -9.66
CA VAL A 12 -13.41 -23.37 -8.27
C VAL A 12 -12.19 -23.11 -7.38
N ILE A 13 -11.10 -23.89 -7.52
CA ILE A 13 -9.86 -23.68 -6.77
C ILE A 13 -9.27 -22.30 -7.06
N ILE A 14 -9.20 -21.89 -8.34
CA ILE A 14 -8.68 -20.57 -8.74
C ILE A 14 -9.51 -19.45 -8.12
N LEU A 15 -10.84 -19.59 -8.11
CA LEU A 15 -11.74 -18.60 -7.51
C LEU A 15 -11.50 -18.50 -6.00
N VAL A 16 -11.45 -19.62 -5.29
CA VAL A 16 -11.21 -19.65 -3.84
C VAL A 16 -9.86 -19.01 -3.49
N LEU A 17 -8.79 -19.39 -4.21
CA LEU A 17 -7.46 -18.82 -3.98
C LEU A 17 -7.43 -17.31 -4.28
N SER A 18 -8.07 -16.88 -5.37
CA SER A 18 -8.15 -15.45 -5.71
C SER A 18 -8.91 -14.65 -4.65
N SER A 19 -10.02 -15.19 -4.14
CA SER A 19 -10.78 -14.56 -3.04
C SER A 19 -9.93 -14.41 -1.79
N VAL A 20 -9.18 -15.45 -1.40
CA VAL A 20 -8.26 -15.38 -0.25
C VAL A 20 -7.18 -14.32 -0.47
N CYS A 21 -6.58 -14.25 -1.66
CA CYS A 21 -5.59 -13.23 -1.99
C CYS A 21 -6.16 -11.80 -1.91
N ILE A 22 -7.39 -11.59 -2.39
CA ILE A 22 -8.06 -10.28 -2.29
C ILE A 22 -8.30 -9.90 -0.82
N ILE A 23 -8.76 -10.84 0.01
CA ILE A 23 -8.99 -10.60 1.46
C ILE A 23 -7.68 -10.20 2.16
N ILE A 24 -6.60 -10.94 1.91
CA ILE A 24 -5.27 -10.62 2.45
C ILE A 24 -4.82 -9.24 1.96
N SER A 25 -5.02 -8.96 0.68
CA SER A 25 -4.62 -7.68 0.08
C SER A 25 -5.35 -6.49 0.70
N MET A 26 -6.67 -6.62 0.87
CA MET A 26 -7.48 -5.60 1.55
C MET A 26 -7.04 -5.41 3.00
N SER A 27 -6.86 -6.50 3.74
CA SER A 27 -6.48 -6.46 5.17
C SER A 27 -5.10 -5.84 5.40
N LYS A 28 -4.10 -6.19 4.57
CA LYS A 28 -2.69 -5.77 4.78
C LYS A 28 -2.34 -4.49 4.05
N PHE A 29 -2.85 -4.30 2.84
CA PHE A 29 -2.43 -3.24 1.92
C PHE A 29 -3.53 -2.23 1.59
N ASN A 30 -4.74 -2.39 2.12
CA ASN A 30 -5.87 -1.49 1.86
C ASN A 30 -6.18 -1.34 0.36
N THR A 31 -5.98 -2.42 -0.41
CA THR A 31 -6.27 -2.48 -1.85
C THR A 31 -6.77 -3.87 -2.25
N PRO A 32 -7.75 -3.97 -3.17
CA PRO A 32 -8.22 -5.26 -3.68
C PRO A 32 -7.26 -5.86 -4.71
N ASN A 33 -6.29 -5.07 -5.23
CA ASN A 33 -5.37 -5.52 -6.26
C ASN A 33 -4.21 -6.31 -5.64
N PHE A 34 -4.45 -7.59 -5.38
CA PHE A 34 -3.45 -8.48 -4.78
C PHE A 34 -2.19 -8.67 -5.65
N ILE A 35 -2.32 -8.57 -6.98
CA ILE A 35 -1.18 -8.66 -7.90
C ILE A 35 -0.25 -7.47 -7.72
N LYS A 36 -0.78 -6.23 -7.77
CA LYS A 36 0.02 -5.02 -7.54
C LYS A 36 0.61 -4.97 -6.15
N SER A 37 -0.11 -5.44 -5.14
CA SER A 37 0.41 -5.56 -3.77
C SER A 37 1.60 -6.50 -3.67
N GLY A 38 1.46 -7.72 -4.22
CA GLY A 38 2.54 -8.70 -4.23
C GLY A 38 3.76 -8.20 -5.01
N MET A 39 3.56 -7.61 -6.19
CA MET A 39 4.64 -7.00 -6.97
C MET A 39 5.28 -5.80 -6.25
N GLY A 40 4.49 -5.00 -5.53
CA GLY A 40 4.98 -3.87 -4.76
C GLY A 40 5.92 -4.30 -3.64
N ILE A 41 5.53 -5.31 -2.87
CA ILE A 41 6.39 -5.90 -1.83
C ILE A 41 7.66 -6.49 -2.46
N ALA A 42 7.52 -7.27 -3.54
CA ALA A 42 8.67 -7.86 -4.20
C ALA A 42 9.68 -6.80 -4.65
N LYS A 43 9.22 -5.65 -5.16
CA LYS A 43 10.09 -4.51 -5.49
C LYS A 43 10.78 -3.93 -4.24
N ILE A 44 10.04 -3.68 -3.16
CA ILE A 44 10.63 -3.14 -1.92
C ILE A 44 11.69 -4.09 -1.32
N MET A 45 11.45 -5.40 -1.37
CA MET A 45 12.30 -6.41 -0.71
C MET A 45 13.48 -6.87 -1.57
N LEU A 46 13.32 -6.93 -2.89
CA LEU A 46 14.27 -7.58 -3.79
C LEU A 46 15.00 -6.60 -4.71
N THR A 47 14.67 -5.30 -4.67
CA THR A 47 15.31 -4.28 -5.50
C THR A 47 15.65 -3.01 -4.71
N ASP A 48 16.28 -2.05 -5.38
CA ASP A 48 16.59 -0.74 -4.83
C ASP A 48 15.41 0.23 -4.85
N ALA A 49 14.20 -0.24 -5.18
CA ALA A 49 13.01 0.60 -5.15
C ALA A 49 12.72 1.05 -3.71
N GLU A 50 12.78 2.36 -3.46
CA GLU A 50 12.50 2.91 -2.13
C GLU A 50 11.01 3.09 -1.87
N ILE A 51 10.24 3.45 -2.90
CA ILE A 51 8.81 3.78 -2.82
C ILE A 51 8.10 3.19 -4.04
N VAL A 52 6.98 2.49 -3.82
CA VAL A 52 6.16 1.88 -4.86
C VAL A 52 4.69 2.18 -4.60
N GLN A 53 4.01 2.78 -5.58
CA GLN A 53 2.57 2.95 -5.54
C GLN A 53 1.86 1.64 -5.92
N ILE A 54 0.99 1.14 -5.06
CA ILE A 54 0.21 -0.08 -5.30
C ILE A 54 -1.25 0.21 -5.65
N GLN A 55 -1.76 1.40 -5.30
CA GLN A 55 -3.11 1.87 -5.66
C GLN A 55 -3.12 3.37 -5.99
N GLN A 56 -3.91 3.75 -6.99
CA GLN A 56 -4.07 5.14 -7.43
C GLN A 56 -5.11 5.92 -6.62
N TYR A 57 -6.24 5.30 -6.26
CA TYR A 57 -7.31 5.97 -5.51
C TYR A 57 -8.07 4.99 -4.58
N PRO A 58 -8.17 5.27 -3.27
CA PRO A 58 -7.30 6.20 -2.53
C PRO A 58 -5.83 5.81 -2.74
N GLN A 59 -4.91 6.78 -2.70
CA GLN A 59 -3.50 6.50 -2.97
C GLN A 59 -2.92 5.61 -1.86
N VAL A 60 -2.28 4.51 -2.27
CA VAL A 60 -1.57 3.63 -1.35
C VAL A 60 -0.16 3.37 -1.86
N TYR A 61 0.81 3.61 -0.99
CA TYR A 61 2.22 3.40 -1.26
C TYR A 61 2.79 2.38 -0.27
N LEU A 62 3.75 1.61 -0.76
CA LEU A 62 4.70 0.86 0.05
C LEU A 62 6.07 1.52 -0.07
N ALA A 63 6.83 1.56 1.00
CA ALA A 63 8.20 2.04 1.02
C ALA A 63 9.09 1.12 1.85
N LYS A 64 10.41 1.25 1.71
CA LYS A 64 11.35 0.55 2.60
C LYS A 64 11.07 0.92 4.07
N PRO A 65 11.23 -0.03 5.00
CA PRO A 65 10.91 0.20 6.40
C PRO A 65 11.95 1.08 7.11
N ASP A 66 13.18 1.10 6.60
CA ASP A 66 14.28 1.90 7.16
C ASP A 66 14.04 3.39 6.91
N ASN A 67 14.14 4.21 7.96
CA ASN A 67 13.88 5.65 7.90
C ASN A 67 12.50 6.04 7.32
N ALA A 68 11.52 5.12 7.40
CA ALA A 68 10.23 5.22 6.72
C ALA A 68 9.48 6.55 6.88
N GLN A 69 9.47 7.13 8.09
CA GLN A 69 8.83 8.42 8.33
C GLN A 69 9.56 9.55 7.60
N GLN A 70 10.89 9.58 7.66
CA GLN A 70 11.69 10.58 6.94
C GLN A 70 11.52 10.43 5.42
N THR A 71 11.47 9.19 4.92
CA THR A 71 11.21 8.92 3.50
C THR A 71 9.85 9.47 3.07
N LEU A 72 8.81 9.34 3.91
CA LEU A 72 7.51 9.95 3.64
C LEU A 72 7.56 11.49 3.70
N ILE A 73 8.28 12.06 4.66
CA ILE A 73 8.44 13.52 4.77
C ILE A 73 9.09 14.06 3.49
N ASN A 74 10.23 13.50 3.09
CA ASN A 74 10.93 13.91 1.86
C ASN A 74 10.03 13.75 0.62
N PHE A 75 9.26 12.66 0.55
CA PHE A 75 8.31 12.40 -0.53
C PHE A 75 7.21 13.47 -0.61
N MET A 76 6.72 13.96 0.53
CA MET A 76 5.70 15.02 0.57
C MET A 76 6.30 16.41 0.33
N GLU A 77 7.51 16.68 0.82
CA GLU A 77 8.24 17.92 0.56
C GLU A 77 8.55 18.12 -0.92
N GLN A 78 8.94 17.05 -1.63
CA GLN A 78 9.11 17.08 -3.08
C GLN A 78 7.81 17.41 -3.84
N ARG A 79 6.65 17.25 -3.20
CA ARG A 79 5.33 17.61 -3.73
C ARG A 79 4.84 18.98 -3.25
N GLY A 80 5.68 19.74 -2.55
CA GLY A 80 5.37 21.08 -2.06
C GLY A 80 4.57 21.10 -0.75
N TYR A 81 4.54 19.99 0.00
CA TYR A 81 3.90 19.95 1.32
C TYR A 81 4.93 19.98 2.44
N LYS A 82 4.56 20.58 3.57
CA LYS A 82 5.35 20.57 4.80
C LYS A 82 4.71 19.63 5.81
N TYR A 83 5.55 18.92 6.55
CA TYR A 83 5.07 18.10 7.68
C TYR A 83 4.57 19.01 8.81
N LEU A 84 3.34 18.79 9.25
CA LEU A 84 2.69 19.52 10.35
C LEU A 84 2.67 18.61 11.58
N GLU A 85 3.80 18.57 12.30
CA GLU A 85 3.99 17.67 13.44
C GLU A 85 2.94 17.87 14.54
N ASP A 86 2.62 19.13 14.85
CA ASP A 86 1.62 19.52 15.85
C ASP A 86 0.19 19.08 15.51
N GLU A 87 -0.07 18.75 14.24
CA GLU A 87 -1.39 18.28 13.78
C GLU A 87 -1.48 16.75 13.69
N ARG A 88 -0.43 16.02 14.06
CA ARG A 88 -0.41 14.55 14.00
C ARG A 88 -1.54 13.95 14.84
N MET A 89 -2.27 13.00 14.25
CA MET A 89 -3.35 12.28 14.92
C MET A 89 -3.02 10.79 15.00
N ALA A 90 -2.48 10.33 16.14
CA ALA A 90 -2.04 8.95 16.34
C ALA A 90 -1.06 8.46 15.26
N SER A 91 -1.47 7.52 14.41
CA SER A 91 -0.70 7.00 13.28
C SER A 91 -0.88 7.82 11.99
N THR A 92 -1.70 8.85 11.99
CA THR A 92 -1.95 9.71 10.83
C THR A 92 -1.01 10.91 10.89
N LEU A 93 -0.15 11.02 9.88
CA LEU A 93 0.74 12.16 9.67
C LEU A 93 0.02 13.18 8.79
N VAL A 94 0.13 14.46 9.17
CA VAL A 94 -0.54 15.56 8.47
C VAL A 94 0.49 16.39 7.73
N PHE A 95 0.21 16.65 6.45
CA PHE A 95 1.07 17.43 5.58
C PHE A 95 0.27 18.56 4.95
N GLY A 96 0.74 19.80 5.05
CA GLY A 96 0.02 20.98 4.57
C GLY A 96 0.83 21.83 3.60
N ASN A 97 0.13 22.49 2.70
CA ASN A 97 0.65 23.61 1.92
C ASN A 97 -0.33 24.78 2.01
N GLU A 98 -0.15 25.82 1.20
CA GLU A 98 -1.00 27.02 1.25
C GLU A 98 -2.47 26.75 0.87
N THR A 99 -2.76 25.66 0.15
CA THR A 99 -4.06 25.41 -0.47
C THR A 99 -4.77 24.17 0.06
N SER A 100 -4.06 23.24 0.69
CA SER A 100 -4.59 21.91 1.01
C SER A 100 -3.80 21.20 2.12
N LYS A 101 -4.45 20.20 2.72
CA LYS A 101 -3.85 19.26 3.67
C LYS A 101 -4.02 17.84 3.18
N ASN A 102 -3.02 17.00 3.43
CA ASN A 102 -3.04 15.56 3.21
C ASN A 102 -2.95 14.85 4.56
N TYR A 103 -3.86 13.91 4.79
CA TYR A 103 -3.86 13.04 5.95
C TYR A 103 -3.40 11.66 5.52
N ILE A 104 -2.26 11.22 6.05
CA ILE A 104 -1.62 9.98 5.61
C ILE A 104 -1.56 9.03 6.79
N GLU A 105 -2.35 7.96 6.74
CA GLU A 105 -2.20 6.86 7.69
C GLU A 105 -0.88 6.16 7.43
N PHE A 106 -0.01 6.23 8.42
CA PHE A 106 1.34 5.71 8.39
C PHE A 106 1.44 4.46 9.27
N SER A 107 1.99 3.40 8.71
CA SER A 107 2.29 2.17 9.44
C SER A 107 3.58 1.56 8.93
N VAL A 108 4.38 0.98 9.81
CA VAL A 108 5.65 0.33 9.45
C VAL A 108 5.76 -1.01 10.15
N ASN A 109 6.32 -1.99 9.44
CA ASN A 109 6.73 -3.28 9.99
C ASN A 109 8.14 -3.63 9.48
N GLY A 110 8.67 -4.81 9.85
CA GLY A 110 10.02 -5.22 9.45
C GLY A 110 10.24 -5.46 7.95
N TYR A 111 9.21 -5.34 7.11
CA TYR A 111 9.27 -5.63 5.68
C TYR A 111 8.98 -4.39 4.81
N TYR A 112 8.08 -3.51 5.27
CA TYR A 112 7.69 -2.32 4.52
C TYR A 112 7.08 -1.26 5.45
N SER A 113 7.11 -0.02 4.99
CA SER A 113 6.22 1.04 5.43
C SER A 113 5.03 1.15 4.46
N LYS A 114 3.83 1.38 4.97
CA LYS A 114 2.61 1.57 4.20
C LYS A 114 2.02 2.94 4.50
N TRP A 115 1.68 3.66 3.43
CA TRP A 115 1.10 4.99 3.47
C TRP A 115 -0.24 4.98 2.76
N VAL A 116 -1.31 5.32 3.47
CA VAL A 116 -2.67 5.40 2.91
C VAL A 116 -3.12 6.84 2.99
N PHE A 117 -3.32 7.47 1.83
CA PHE A 117 -3.84 8.83 1.73
C PHE A 117 -5.35 8.79 2.02
N ARG A 118 -5.78 9.56 3.00
CA ARG A 118 -7.18 9.80 3.33
C ARG A 118 -7.64 11.11 2.69
N GLU A 119 -8.89 11.12 2.27
CA GLU A 119 -9.60 12.34 1.85
C GLU A 119 -10.02 13.17 3.06
#